data_AF-W6S0J5-F1
#
_entry.id   AF-W6S0J5-F1
#
_cell.length_a   1.000
_cell.length_b   1.000
_cell.length_c   1.000
_cell.angle_alpha   90.00
_cell.angle_beta   90.00
_cell.angle_gamma   90.00
#
_symmetry.space_group_name_H-M   'P 1'
#
loop_
_entity.id
_entity.type
_entity.pdbx_description
1 polymer ?
#
loop_
_entity_poly.entity_id
_entity_poly.type
_entity_poly.pdbx_seq_one_letter_code
_entity_poly.pdbx_strand_id
1 'polypeptide(L)'
;MVILVANSKAFYEDKELSNKVLSIMKVIKKVSLKKNIGLSEDIVSISYNKAKNFPYDTRTSFQRDYESKKGKDERDIFGKSLIEMAERYKIDYKVVDEIYRKL
;
A
#
# COMPACT_ATOMS: atom_id res chain seq x y z
N MET A 1 0.63 -1.94 -8.33
CA MET A 1 0.11 -0.62 -7.94
C MET A 1 0.02 -0.60 -6.41
N VAL A 2 1.12 -0.23 -5.74
CA VAL A 2 1.19 -0.11 -4.28
C VAL A 2 2.02 1.13 -3.99
N ILE A 3 1.37 2.30 -4.00
CA ILE A 3 1.90 3.53 -3.41
C ILE A 3 0.68 4.18 -2.76
N LEU A 4 0.34 3.67 -1.58
CA LEU A 4 -0.57 4.36 -0.67
C LEU A 4 0.26 5.48 -0.03
N VAL A 5 -0.02 6.70 -0.49
CA VAL A 5 0.25 7.98 0.17
C VAL A 5 1.69 8.16 0.67
N ALA A 6 2.60 8.54 -0.23
CA ALA A 6 3.76 9.35 0.14
C ALA A 6 4.49 9.86 -1.10
N ASN A 7 5.01 11.09 -1.02
CA ASN A 7 6.11 11.53 -1.86
C ASN A 7 7.20 10.46 -1.83
N SER A 8 7.67 10.04 -3.00
CA SER A 8 8.55 8.89 -3.17
C SER A 8 9.83 8.95 -2.32
N LYS A 9 10.28 10.14 -1.92
CA LYS A 9 11.45 10.35 -1.04
C LYS A 9 11.11 10.46 0.44
N ALA A 10 9.96 11.04 0.78
CA ALA A 10 9.55 11.29 2.17
C ALA A 10 9.35 9.98 2.95
N PHE A 11 8.89 8.90 2.30
CA PHE A 11 8.76 7.62 2.99
C PHE A 11 10.09 6.89 3.23
N TYR A 12 11.15 7.18 2.48
CA TYR A 12 12.47 6.60 2.75
C TYR A 12 13.17 7.27 3.92
N GLU A 13 12.89 8.57 4.12
CA GLU A 13 13.46 9.38 5.19
C GLU A 13 12.74 9.12 6.53
N ASP A 14 11.47 8.72 6.49
CA ASP A 14 10.71 8.29 7.65
C ASP A 14 10.71 6.75 7.80
N LYS A 15 11.47 6.28 8.80
CA LYS A 15 11.59 4.84 9.11
C LYS A 15 10.26 4.21 9.52
N GLU A 16 9.39 4.94 10.22
CA GLU A 16 8.09 4.43 10.64
C GLU A 16 7.18 4.26 9.43
N LEU A 17 7.13 5.27 8.55
CA LEU A 17 6.34 5.23 7.32
C LEU A 17 6.84 4.13 6.37
N SER A 18 8.15 4.00 6.19
CA SER A 18 8.79 2.91 5.45
C SER A 18 8.35 1.53 5.96
N ASN A 19 8.37 1.32 7.28
CA ASN A 19 7.96 0.06 7.90
C ASN A 19 6.49 -0.24 7.66
N LYS A 20 5.62 0.78 7.71
CA LYS A 20 4.19 0.65 7.39
C LYS A 20 3.98 0.22 5.95
N VAL A 21 4.63 0.90 4.99
CA VAL A 21 4.56 0.56 3.55
C VAL A 21 5.02 -0.88 3.30
N LEU A 22 6.17 -1.28 3.85
CA LEU A 22 6.68 -2.64 3.72
C LEU A 22 5.72 -3.68 4.32
N SER A 23 5.10 -3.35 5.45
CA SER A 23 4.12 -4.23 6.10
C SER A 23 2.88 -4.43 5.23
N ILE A 24 2.33 -3.36 4.64
CA ILE A 24 1.21 -3.45 3.69
C ILE A 24 1.60 -4.30 2.46
N MET A 25 2.78 -4.08 1.88
CA MET A 25 3.28 -4.88 0.75
C MET A 25 3.38 -6.38 1.10
N LYS A 26 3.79 -6.71 2.33
CA LYS A 26 3.82 -8.09 2.83
C LYS A 26 2.43 -8.69 2.98
N VAL A 27 1.44 -7.92 3.43
CA VAL A 27 0.03 -8.38 3.49
C VAL A 27 -0.46 -8.73 2.09
N ILE A 28 -0.21 -7.88 1.10
CA ILE A 28 -0.57 -8.13 -0.30
C ILE A 28 0.10 -9.40 -0.81
N LYS A 29 1.42 -9.58 -0.59
CA LYS A 29 2.13 -10.81 -1.00
C LYS A 29 1.48 -12.06 -0.37
N LYS A 30 1.16 -12.03 0.93
CA LYS A 30 0.52 -13.16 1.63
C LYS A 30 -0.87 -13.45 1.05
N VAL A 31 -1.67 -12.43 0.74
CA VAL A 31 -2.98 -12.58 0.11
C VAL A 31 -2.83 -13.21 -1.28
N SER A 32 -1.88 -12.74 -2.08
CA SER A 32 -1.60 -13.30 -3.42
C SER A 32 -1.24 -14.78 -3.36
N LEU A 33 -0.38 -15.18 -2.42
CA LEU A 33 -0.02 -16.59 -2.22
C LEU A 33 -1.25 -17.45 -1.85
N LYS A 34 -2.13 -16.95 -0.96
CA LYS A 34 -3.38 -17.65 -0.60
C LYS A 34 -4.37 -17.75 -1.76
N LYS A 35 -4.26 -16.86 -2.75
CA LYS A 35 -5.04 -16.89 -4.00
C LYS A 35 -4.39 -17.71 -5.11
N ASN A 36 -3.29 -18.42 -4.82
CA ASN A 36 -2.48 -19.14 -5.81
C ASN A 36 -1.97 -18.25 -6.95
N ILE A 37 -1.76 -16.96 -6.68
CA ILE A 37 -1.14 -16.02 -7.61
C ILE A 37 0.36 -16.08 -7.36
N GLY A 38 1.08 -16.68 -8.32
CA GLY A 38 2.54 -16.76 -8.29
C GLY A 38 3.17 -15.37 -8.42
N LEU A 39 3.66 -14.84 -7.31
CA LEU A 39 4.51 -13.66 -7.28
C LEU A 39 5.94 -14.08 -6.97
N SER A 40 6.91 -13.39 -7.55
CA SER A 40 8.32 -13.61 -7.23
C SER A 40 8.58 -13.38 -5.74
N GLU A 41 9.54 -14.11 -5.16
CA GLU A 41 9.88 -13.99 -3.74
C GLU A 41 10.37 -12.58 -3.37
N ASP A 42 11.07 -11.94 -4.30
CA ASP A 42 11.63 -10.59 -4.19
C ASP A 42 10.66 -9.47 -4.61
N ILE A 43 9.38 -9.78 -4.89
CA ILE A 43 8.40 -8.79 -5.39
C ILE A 43 8.26 -7.59 -4.46
N VAL A 44 8.36 -7.79 -3.15
CA VAL A 44 8.28 -6.71 -2.16
C VAL A 44 9.49 -5.79 -2.29
N SER A 45 10.70 -6.34 -2.35
CA SER A 45 11.93 -5.55 -2.50
C SER A 45 12.00 -4.84 -3.85
N ILE A 46 11.61 -5.51 -4.94
CA ILE A 46 11.55 -4.90 -6.28
C ILE A 46 10.55 -3.74 -6.27
N SER A 47 9.34 -3.96 -5.75
CA SER A 47 8.28 -2.95 -5.76
C SER A 47 8.65 -1.76 -4.87
N TYR A 48 9.24 -2.03 -3.71
CA TYR A 48 9.74 -1.01 -2.80
C TYR A 48 10.82 -0.18 -3.50
N ASN A 49 11.90 -0.80 -3.99
CA ASN A 49 12.99 -0.08 -4.66
C ASN A 49 12.56 0.66 -5.94
N LYS A 50 11.54 0.17 -6.65
CA LYS A 50 11.00 0.87 -7.82
C LYS A 50 10.52 2.28 -7.46
N ALA A 51 10.04 2.48 -6.25
CA ALA A 51 9.60 3.79 -5.81
C ALA A 51 10.74 4.82 -5.69
N LYS A 52 12.01 4.39 -5.53
CA LYS A 52 13.18 5.29 -5.50
C LYS A 52 13.35 6.10 -6.77
N ASN A 53 12.88 5.56 -7.89
CA ASN A 53 13.10 6.15 -9.21
C ASN A 53 12.03 7.17 -9.59
N PHE A 54 11.00 7.36 -8.76
CA PHE A 54 9.98 8.38 -9.03
C PHE A 54 10.45 9.77 -8.56
N PRO A 55 10.26 10.83 -9.36
CA PRO A 55 10.49 12.21 -8.94
C PRO A 55 9.82 12.54 -7.61
N TYR A 56 10.42 13.45 -6.82
CA TYR A 56 9.92 13.84 -5.50
C TYR A 56 8.45 14.27 -5.52
N ASP A 57 8.08 15.05 -6.54
CA ASP A 57 6.74 15.60 -6.70
C ASP A 57 5.73 14.63 -7.34
N THR A 58 6.12 13.36 -7.52
CA THR A 58 5.23 12.35 -8.11
C THR A 58 4.12 12.02 -7.14
N ARG A 59 2.92 12.47 -7.47
CA ARG A 59 1.69 12.13 -6.75
C ARG A 59 0.98 10.97 -7.42
N THR A 60 0.37 10.11 -6.61
CA THR A 60 -0.51 9.06 -7.11
C THR A 60 -1.88 9.61 -7.48
N SER A 61 -2.65 8.88 -8.30
CA SER A 61 -4.06 9.21 -8.56
C SER A 61 -4.83 9.37 -7.25
N PHE A 62 -4.68 8.37 -6.37
CA PHE A 62 -5.22 8.38 -5.03
C PHE A 62 -4.89 9.66 -4.24
N GLN A 63 -3.62 10.06 -4.20
CA GLN A 63 -3.20 11.24 -3.44
C GLN A 63 -3.84 12.51 -3.99
N ARG A 64 -3.89 12.66 -5.31
CA ARG A 64 -4.52 13.82 -5.95
C ARG A 64 -6.02 13.86 -5.67
N ASP A 65 -6.70 12.72 -5.74
CA ASP A 65 -8.15 12.66 -5.53
C ASP A 65 -8.49 12.92 -4.06
N TYR A 66 -7.73 12.35 -3.13
CA TYR A 66 -7.86 12.61 -1.70
C TYR A 66 -7.65 14.10 -1.35
N GLU A 67 -6.57 14.71 -1.85
CA GLU A 67 -6.28 16.13 -1.61
C GLU A 67 -7.32 17.06 -2.24
N SER A 68 -7.91 16.66 -3.37
CA SER A 68 -8.89 17.48 -4.08
C SER A 68 -10.22 17.64 -3.36
N LYS A 69 -10.56 16.74 -2.41
CA LYS A 69 -11.86 16.67 -1.71
C LYS A 69 -13.09 16.64 -2.63
N LYS A 70 -12.92 16.30 -3.92
CA LYS A 70 -13.94 16.47 -4.97
C LYS A 70 -14.83 15.25 -5.24
N GLY A 71 -14.86 14.24 -4.37
CA GLY A 71 -15.76 13.11 -4.55
C GLY A 71 -15.31 11.86 -3.79
N LYS A 72 -15.80 10.70 -4.24
CA LYS A 72 -15.33 9.39 -3.80
C LYS A 72 -13.88 9.20 -4.27
N ASP A 73 -13.02 8.71 -3.39
CA ASP A 73 -11.67 8.28 -3.73
C ASP A 73 -11.58 6.75 -3.80
N GLU A 74 -10.40 6.23 -4.12
CA GLU A 74 -10.18 4.79 -4.31
C GLU A 74 -9.86 4.04 -2.99
N ARG A 75 -10.09 4.66 -1.81
CA ARG A 75 -9.77 4.06 -0.49
C ARG A 75 -10.45 2.73 -0.27
N ASP A 76 -11.73 2.64 -0.60
CA ASP A 76 -12.49 1.42 -0.43
C ASP A 76 -12.05 0.35 -1.43
N ILE A 77 -11.72 0.76 -2.66
CA ILE A 77 -11.27 -0.16 -3.71
C ILE A 77 -9.97 -0.85 -3.30
N PHE A 78 -9.01 -0.14 -2.71
CA PHE A 78 -7.72 -0.72 -2.32
C PHE A 78 -7.65 -1.16 -0.86
N GLY A 79 -7.98 -0.27 0.07
CA GLY A 79 -7.86 -0.50 1.51
C GLY A 79 -8.87 -1.52 2.02
N LYS A 80 -10.16 -1.24 1.83
CA LYS A 80 -11.24 -2.13 2.30
C LYS A 80 -11.16 -3.51 1.65
N SER A 81 -10.95 -3.58 0.34
CA SER A 81 -10.75 -4.86 -0.35
C SER A 81 -9.59 -5.69 0.22
N LEU A 82 -8.46 -5.05 0.56
CA LEU A 82 -7.32 -5.76 1.15
C LEU A 82 -7.63 -6.27 2.56
N ILE A 83 -8.35 -5.48 3.37
CA ILE A 83 -8.81 -5.88 4.71
C ILE A 83 -9.73 -7.11 4.61
N GLU A 84 -10.76 -7.05 3.77
CA GLU A 84 -11.72 -8.15 3.57
C GLU A 84 -11.03 -9.43 3.07
N MET A 85 -10.06 -9.30 2.17
CA MET A 85 -9.28 -10.45 1.68
C MET A 85 -8.36 -11.01 2.77
N ALA A 86 -7.68 -10.15 3.53
CA ALA A 86 -6.79 -10.59 4.59
C ALA A 86 -7.56 -11.29 5.72
N GLU A 87 -8.72 -10.76 6.09
CA GLU A 87 -9.64 -11.38 7.06
C GLU A 87 -10.08 -12.78 6.59
N ARG A 88 -10.54 -12.91 5.34
CA ARG A 88 -10.95 -14.19 4.74
C ARG A 88 -9.85 -15.26 4.83
N TYR A 89 -8.59 -14.86 4.67
CA TYR A 89 -7.45 -15.77 4.68
C TYR A 89 -6.71 -15.83 6.03
N LYS A 90 -7.25 -15.21 7.08
CA LYS A 90 -6.65 -15.14 8.43
C LYS A 90 -5.21 -14.60 8.41
N ILE A 91 -4.96 -13.60 7.58
CA ILE A 91 -3.68 -12.89 7.51
C ILE A 91 -3.77 -11.66 8.42
N ASP A 92 -2.76 -11.41 9.25
CA ASP A 92 -2.71 -10.17 10.05
C ASP A 92 -2.66 -8.94 9.14
N TYR A 93 -3.65 -8.05 9.30
CA TYR A 93 -3.83 -6.81 8.56
C TYR A 93 -3.89 -5.57 9.46
N LYS A 94 -3.46 -5.65 10.72
CA LYS A 94 -3.59 -4.55 11.70
C LYS A 94 -3.05 -3.22 11.18
N VAL A 95 -1.91 -3.23 10.49
CA VAL A 95 -1.31 -2.02 9.89
C VAL A 95 -2.18 -1.41 8.78
N VAL A 96 -2.88 -2.26 8.01
CA VAL A 96 -3.76 -1.82 6.91
C VAL A 96 -5.01 -1.17 7.49
N ASP A 97 -5.62 -1.80 8.51
CA ASP A 97 -6.80 -1.28 9.19
C ASP A 97 -6.49 0.04 9.93
N GLU A 98 -5.33 0.13 10.60
CA GLU A 98 -4.90 1.37 11.27
C GLU A 98 -4.80 2.53 10.28
N ILE A 99 -4.19 2.31 9.12
CA ILE A 99 -4.02 3.35 8.10
C ILE A 99 -5.37 3.68 7.46
N TYR A 100 -6.16 2.67 7.10
CA TYR A 100 -7.47 2.87 6.48
C TYR A 100 -8.41 3.68 7.37
N ARG A 101 -8.41 3.47 8.69
CA ARG A 101 -9.23 4.25 9.64
C ARG A 101 -8.75 5.68 9.87
N LYS A 102 -7.47 5.95 9.64
CA LYS A 102 -6.86 7.29 9.79
C LYS A 102 -7.01 8.15 8.54
N LEU A 103 -7.30 7.52 7.41
CA LEU A 103 -7.49 8.14 6.11
C LEU A 103 -8.91 8.71 6.02
#